data_AF-A0A925W6Z7-F1
#
_entry.id   AF-A0A925W6Z7-F1
#
_cell.length_a   1.000
_cell.length_b   1.000
_cell.length_c   1.000
_cell.angle_alpha   90.00
_cell.angle_beta   90.00
_cell.angle_gamma   90.00
#
_symmetry.space_group_name_H-M   'P 1'
#
loop_
_entity.id
_entity.type
_entity.pdbx_description
1 polymer ?
#
loop_
_entity_poly.entity_id
_entity_poly.type
_entity_poly.pdbx_seq_one_letter_code
_entity_poly.pdbx_strand_id
1 'polypeptide(L)'
;MLDHVIATSDDPIGPDQYRFVATDAWWLGSFGAHQHLTEHRLRTWVPARPERDWMLDRELTGRQRWLSGSAEQAADDGFELHHVAPVGVFRAPFGEFHRDRDDRCGEPSQIESGQRRRGSWQAPTAEFLARLPRDPAALRDRLLADSPGRWASPFSSAVDALRTCLVPAELRGVLYCALTGLDGVHVEPEPTDVDGRVCLVLVHDAGRTRTELMIDKSDGQFAGERDTLRMDSRCGLPVGTLIGETSVRTAVVDVLGEHPRS
;
A
#
# COMPACT_ATOMS: atom_id res chain seq x y z
N MET A 1 18.83 16.01 -1.98
CA MET A 1 19.59 15.22 -2.98
C MET A 1 18.73 14.15 -3.68
N LEU A 2 17.42 14.06 -3.39
CA LEU A 2 16.43 13.31 -4.18
C LEU A 2 15.77 14.18 -5.27
N ASP A 3 15.68 15.50 -5.05
CA ASP A 3 15.02 16.47 -5.95
C ASP A 3 15.61 16.56 -7.38
N HIS A 4 16.76 15.92 -7.63
CA HIS A 4 17.39 15.89 -8.96
C HIS A 4 17.26 14.51 -9.64
N VAL A 5 16.62 13.54 -8.97
CA VAL A 5 16.52 12.14 -9.40
C VAL A 5 15.07 11.71 -9.64
N ILE A 6 14.11 12.37 -9.01
CA ILE A 6 12.68 12.09 -9.15
C ILE A 6 11.96 13.38 -9.53
N ALA A 7 11.17 13.37 -10.60
CA ALA A 7 10.19 14.42 -10.83
C ALA A 7 8.96 14.15 -9.96
N THR A 8 8.38 15.18 -9.35
CA THR A 8 7.12 15.04 -8.60
C THR A 8 6.03 15.82 -9.30
N SER A 9 5.05 15.11 -9.87
CA SER A 9 3.90 15.72 -10.53
C SER A 9 2.64 14.91 -10.30
N ASP A 10 1.48 15.57 -10.38
CA ASP A 10 0.19 14.92 -10.37
C ASP A 10 -0.51 15.19 -11.69
N ASP A 11 -1.10 14.15 -12.29
CA ASP A 11 -2.09 14.37 -13.34
C ASP A 11 -3.29 15.10 -12.74
N PRO A 12 -3.66 16.27 -13.29
CA PRO A 12 -4.76 17.05 -12.77
C PRO A 12 -6.06 16.27 -12.94
N ILE A 13 -6.84 16.18 -11.87
CA ILE A 13 -8.14 15.53 -11.86
C ILE A 13 -9.25 16.58 -11.87
N GLY A 14 -10.14 16.49 -12.85
CA GLY A 14 -11.35 17.29 -12.92
C GLY A 14 -12.35 16.93 -11.81
N PRO A 15 -13.29 17.83 -11.47
CA PRO A 15 -14.22 17.63 -10.34
C PRO A 15 -15.14 16.41 -10.46
N ASP A 16 -15.37 15.92 -11.68
CA ASP A 16 -16.22 14.79 -11.98
C ASP A 16 -15.44 13.55 -12.45
N GLN A 17 -14.11 13.65 -12.54
CA GLN A 17 -13.22 12.56 -12.93
C GLN A 17 -12.80 11.72 -11.71
N TYR A 18 -12.16 10.59 -12.03
CA TYR A 18 -11.67 9.61 -11.07
C TYR A 18 -10.18 9.37 -11.28
N ARG A 19 -9.42 9.29 -10.19
CA ARG A 19 -8.10 8.68 -10.20
C ARG A 19 -8.28 7.18 -10.15
N PHE A 20 -7.85 6.51 -11.22
CA PHE A 20 -7.76 5.07 -11.29
C PHE A 20 -6.43 4.61 -10.69
N VAL A 21 -6.48 3.65 -9.77
CA VAL A 21 -5.30 3.02 -9.17
C VAL A 21 -5.41 1.52 -9.38
N ALA A 22 -4.51 0.96 -10.17
CA ALA A 22 -4.36 -0.48 -10.34
C ALA A 22 -3.18 -0.97 -9.49
N THR A 23 -3.40 -2.04 -8.75
CA THR A 23 -2.38 -2.72 -7.97
C THR A 23 -2.40 -4.21 -8.30
N ASP A 24 -1.31 -4.69 -8.89
CA ASP A 24 -1.03 -6.12 -8.97
C ASP A 24 -0.17 -6.46 -7.74
N ALA A 25 -0.58 -7.46 -6.96
CA ALA A 25 0.03 -7.76 -5.67
C ALA A 25 0.21 -9.26 -5.48
N TRP A 26 1.34 -9.65 -4.90
CA TRP A 26 1.61 -10.98 -4.37
C TRP A 26 1.68 -10.87 -2.85
N TRP A 27 0.66 -11.37 -2.15
CA TRP A 27 0.58 -11.29 -0.70
C TRP A 27 0.62 -12.65 -0.03
N LEU A 28 1.30 -12.69 1.11
CA LEU A 28 1.43 -13.89 1.93
C LEU A 28 0.07 -14.34 2.50
N GLY A 29 -0.35 -15.54 2.11
CA GLY A 29 -1.33 -16.35 2.81
C GLY A 29 -0.63 -17.38 3.68
N SER A 30 -1.10 -17.57 4.91
CA SER A 30 -0.55 -18.56 5.85
C SER A 30 -1.66 -19.46 6.39
N PHE A 31 -1.47 -20.77 6.28
CA PHE A 31 -2.34 -21.82 6.79
C PHE A 31 -1.49 -22.78 7.64
N GLY A 32 -1.33 -22.46 8.92
CA GLY A 32 -0.39 -23.18 9.79
C GLY A 32 1.07 -23.02 9.32
N ALA A 33 1.72 -24.13 9.01
CA ALA A 33 3.09 -24.18 8.47
C ALA A 33 3.15 -24.04 6.93
N HIS A 34 2.00 -24.07 6.26
CA HIS A 34 1.88 -23.97 4.82
C HIS A 34 1.69 -22.52 4.42
N GLN A 35 2.58 -22.02 3.58
CA GLN A 35 2.66 -20.60 3.25
C GLN A 35 2.87 -20.41 1.77
N HIS A 36 2.11 -19.49 1.18
CA HIS A 36 2.18 -19.19 -0.24
C HIS A 36 1.90 -17.70 -0.47
N LEU A 37 2.42 -17.17 -1.57
CA LEU A 37 1.98 -15.90 -2.10
C LEU A 37 0.79 -16.16 -3.02
N THR A 38 -0.31 -15.44 -2.81
CA THR A 38 -1.43 -15.39 -3.74
C THR A 38 -1.38 -14.09 -4.52
N GLU A 39 -1.68 -14.17 -5.81
CA GLU A 39 -1.80 -12.98 -6.63
C GLU A 39 -3.18 -12.35 -6.55
N HIS A 40 -3.19 -11.06 -6.24
CA HIS A 40 -4.34 -10.19 -6.19
C HIS A 40 -4.24 -9.11 -7.26
N ARG A 41 -5.40 -8.71 -7.78
CA ARG A 41 -5.52 -7.51 -8.59
C ARG A 41 -6.57 -6.61 -7.99
N LEU A 42 -6.16 -5.41 -7.61
CA LEU A 42 -7.04 -4.37 -7.09
C LEU A 42 -7.13 -3.25 -8.10
N ARG A 43 -8.34 -2.76 -8.34
CA ARG A 43 -8.61 -1.58 -9.16
C ARG A 43 -9.49 -0.66 -8.35
N THR A 44 -9.01 0.55 -8.10
CA THR A 44 -9.73 1.54 -7.29
C THR A 44 -10.00 2.77 -8.12
N TRP A 45 -11.24 3.24 -8.09
CA TRP A 45 -11.66 4.50 -8.69
C TRP A 45 -11.93 5.50 -7.57
N VAL A 46 -11.05 6.49 -7.48
CA VAL A 46 -11.09 7.51 -6.44
C VAL A 46 -11.63 8.82 -7.03
N PRO A 47 -12.82 9.30 -6.60
CA PRO A 47 -13.35 10.56 -7.09
C PRO A 47 -12.52 11.75 -6.60
N ALA A 48 -12.47 12.82 -7.40
CA ALA A 48 -11.90 14.11 -6.95
C ALA A 48 -12.61 14.67 -5.70
N ARG A 49 -13.91 14.38 -5.58
CA ARG A 49 -14.75 14.73 -4.43
C ARG A 49 -14.96 13.49 -3.56
N PRO A 50 -14.37 13.41 -2.36
CA PRO A 50 -14.33 12.17 -1.57
C PRO A 50 -15.72 11.69 -1.10
N GLU A 51 -16.71 12.58 -1.04
CA GLU A 51 -18.11 12.26 -0.71
C GLU A 51 -18.87 11.50 -1.81
N ARG A 52 -18.35 11.48 -3.04
CA ARG A 52 -18.92 10.65 -4.12
C ARG A 52 -18.57 9.19 -3.90
N ASP A 53 -19.29 8.30 -4.59
CA ASP A 53 -18.97 6.88 -4.58
C ASP A 53 -17.58 6.61 -5.13
N TRP A 54 -16.80 5.89 -4.32
CA TRP A 54 -15.60 5.21 -4.75
C TRP A 54 -15.99 3.81 -5.23
N MET A 55 -15.17 3.21 -6.08
CA MET A 55 -15.30 1.80 -6.43
C MET A 55 -13.98 1.09 -6.17
N LEU A 56 -14.05 -0.11 -5.59
CA LEU A 56 -12.94 -1.05 -5.47
C LEU A 56 -13.39 -2.35 -6.13
N ASP A 57 -12.69 -2.76 -7.18
CA ASP A 57 -12.77 -4.11 -7.72
C ASP A 57 -11.56 -4.89 -7.21
N ARG A 58 -11.81 -5.95 -6.44
CA ARG A 58 -10.78 -6.83 -5.90
C ARG A 58 -10.95 -8.23 -6.46
N GLU A 59 -9.94 -8.65 -7.20
CA GLU A 59 -9.88 -9.92 -7.89
C GLU A 59 -8.74 -10.78 -7.30
N LEU A 60 -8.97 -12.08 -7.24
CA LEU A 60 -7.95 -13.10 -7.02
C LEU A 60 -7.75 -13.85 -8.34
N THR A 61 -6.53 -13.89 -8.84
CA THR A 61 -6.27 -14.51 -10.15
C THR A 61 -6.23 -16.04 -10.07
N GLY A 62 -6.20 -16.59 -8.85
CA GLY A 62 -5.99 -18.01 -8.57
C GLY A 62 -4.53 -18.46 -8.69
N ARG A 63 -3.61 -17.58 -9.13
CA ARG A 63 -2.19 -17.91 -9.18
C ARG A 63 -1.59 -17.89 -7.78
N GLN A 64 -0.84 -18.95 -7.46
CA GLN A 64 -0.18 -19.13 -6.18
C GLN A 64 1.29 -19.49 -6.38
N ARG A 65 2.16 -19.00 -5.48
CA ARG A 65 3.56 -19.41 -5.36
C ARG A 65 3.79 -19.94 -3.96
N TRP A 66 3.99 -21.24 -3.84
CA TRP A 66 4.23 -21.88 -2.55
C TRP A 66 5.64 -21.55 -2.05
N LEU A 67 5.72 -21.04 -0.83
CA LEU A 67 6.97 -20.73 -0.12
C LEU A 67 7.35 -21.87 0.83
N SER A 68 6.35 -22.52 1.42
CA SER A 68 6.49 -23.70 2.28
C SER A 68 5.27 -24.59 2.10
N GLY A 69 5.48 -25.89 1.92
CA GLY A 69 4.42 -26.86 1.68
C GLY A 69 3.81 -26.78 0.28
N SER A 70 2.57 -27.26 0.14
CA SER A 70 1.80 -27.30 -1.10
C SER A 70 0.30 -27.31 -0.80
N ALA A 71 -0.53 -27.10 -1.83
CA ALA A 71 -1.98 -27.15 -1.69
C ALA A 71 -2.47 -28.53 -1.23
N GLU A 72 -1.85 -29.59 -1.75
CA GLU A 72 -2.16 -30.99 -1.40
C GLU A 72 -1.83 -31.26 0.06
N GLN A 73 -0.61 -30.91 0.50
CA GLN A 73 -0.19 -31.10 1.90
C GLN A 73 -1.04 -30.28 2.88
N ALA A 74 -1.41 -29.05 2.52
CA ALA A 74 -2.29 -28.23 3.35
C ALA A 74 -3.67 -28.88 3.49
N ALA A 75 -4.22 -29.44 2.41
CA ALA A 75 -5.49 -30.15 2.43
C ALA A 75 -5.42 -31.45 3.24
N ASP A 76 -4.35 -32.23 3.08
CA ASP A 76 -4.10 -33.46 3.84
C ASP A 76 -3.96 -33.19 5.35
N ASP A 77 -3.36 -32.04 5.71
CA ASP A 77 -3.26 -31.56 7.09
C ASP A 77 -4.57 -30.92 7.60
N GLY A 78 -5.63 -30.92 6.79
CA GLY A 78 -6.98 -30.46 7.16
C GLY A 78 -7.20 -28.95 7.07
N PHE A 79 -6.33 -28.21 6.39
CA PHE A 79 -6.54 -26.78 6.14
C PHE A 79 -7.45 -26.54 4.95
N GLU A 80 -8.55 -25.82 5.18
CA GLU A 80 -9.35 -25.27 4.09
C GLU A 80 -8.69 -24.01 3.55
N LEU A 81 -8.21 -24.08 2.31
CA LEU A 81 -7.70 -22.91 1.58
C LEU A 81 -8.87 -22.00 1.20
N HIS A 82 -9.19 -21.05 2.07
CA HIS A 82 -10.22 -20.04 1.82
C HIS A 82 -9.62 -18.65 1.69
N HIS A 83 -10.31 -17.79 0.97
CA HIS A 83 -9.88 -16.42 0.75
C HIS A 83 -10.03 -15.61 2.05
N VAL A 84 -8.93 -15.06 2.56
CA VAL A 84 -8.94 -14.24 3.78
C VAL A 84 -9.51 -12.83 3.53
N ALA A 85 -9.46 -12.35 2.27
CA ALA A 85 -10.03 -11.08 1.83
C ALA A 85 -11.28 -11.30 0.95
N PRO A 86 -12.28 -10.41 1.03
CA PRO A 86 -13.49 -10.57 0.24
C PRO A 86 -13.18 -10.14 -1.19
N VAL A 87 -13.56 -10.94 -2.17
CA VAL A 87 -13.40 -10.62 -3.59
C VAL A 87 -14.70 -10.05 -4.14
N GLY A 88 -14.59 -9.22 -5.18
CA GLY A 88 -15.73 -8.61 -5.86
C GLY A 88 -15.63 -7.09 -5.94
N VAL A 89 -16.76 -6.48 -6.32
CA VAL A 89 -16.88 -5.04 -6.53
C VAL A 89 -17.58 -4.41 -5.33
N PHE A 90 -16.90 -3.45 -4.71
CA PHE A 90 -17.36 -2.68 -3.57
C PHE A 90 -17.57 -1.22 -3.98
N ARG A 91 -18.61 -0.59 -3.44
CA ARG A 91 -18.88 0.83 -3.63
C ARG A 91 -19.24 1.47 -2.30
N ALA A 92 -18.59 2.59 -2.00
CA ALA A 92 -18.86 3.36 -0.80
C ALA A 92 -18.38 4.80 -0.99
N PRO A 93 -19.09 5.80 -0.42
CA PRO A 93 -18.52 7.13 -0.27
C PRO A 93 -17.29 7.07 0.65
N PHE A 94 -16.37 8.01 0.49
CA PHE A 94 -15.14 8.11 1.28
C PHE A 94 -14.23 6.85 1.26
N GLY A 95 -14.43 5.93 0.32
CA GLY A 95 -13.62 4.70 0.20
C GLY A 95 -13.84 3.71 1.37
N GLU A 96 -14.97 3.78 2.07
CA GLU A 96 -15.25 2.96 3.26
C GLU A 96 -15.69 1.52 2.92
N PHE A 97 -14.87 0.78 2.18
CA PHE A 97 -15.20 -0.57 1.73
C PHE A 97 -15.19 -1.64 2.83
N HIS A 98 -14.70 -1.34 4.03
CA HIS A 98 -14.37 -2.33 5.07
C HIS A 98 -15.13 -2.10 6.39
N ARG A 99 -16.26 -1.36 6.35
CA ARG A 99 -17.07 -1.04 7.54
C ARG A 99 -17.51 -2.28 8.34
N ASP A 100 -17.77 -3.38 7.65
CA ASP A 100 -18.28 -4.61 8.27
C ASP A 100 -17.16 -5.55 8.75
N ARG A 101 -15.89 -5.12 8.77
CA ARG A 101 -14.73 -5.99 9.11
C ARG A 101 -14.13 -5.77 10.50
N ASP A 102 -14.84 -5.09 11.40
CA ASP A 102 -14.39 -4.85 12.79
C ASP A 102 -14.54 -6.08 13.73
N ASP A 103 -14.66 -7.29 13.18
CA ASP A 103 -14.87 -8.51 13.95
C ASP A 103 -13.58 -9.14 14.51
N ARG A 104 -12.40 -8.51 14.33
CA ARG A 104 -11.14 -9.05 14.91
C ARG A 104 -10.68 -8.37 16.19
N CYS A 105 -11.31 -7.29 16.61
CA CYS A 105 -11.05 -6.65 17.89
C CYS A 105 -12.33 -6.14 18.58
N GLY A 106 -13.50 -6.75 18.40
CA GLY A 106 -14.62 -6.67 19.36
C GLY A 106 -15.11 -5.28 19.80
N GLU A 107 -14.77 -4.20 19.10
CA GLU A 107 -15.36 -2.89 19.31
C GLU A 107 -15.91 -2.42 17.97
N PRO A 108 -17.24 -2.41 17.78
CA PRO A 108 -17.81 -1.86 16.55
C PRO A 108 -17.37 -0.40 16.45
N SER A 109 -16.75 -0.02 15.32
CA SER A 109 -16.49 1.38 15.03
C SER A 109 -17.78 2.20 15.26
N GLN A 110 -17.78 3.04 16.30
CA GLN A 110 -18.93 3.90 16.68
C GLN A 110 -19.15 5.06 15.70
N ILE A 111 -18.74 4.91 14.44
CA ILE A 111 -18.85 5.93 13.41
C ILE A 111 -20.14 5.69 12.66
N GLU A 112 -21.16 6.49 12.99
CA GLU A 112 -22.44 6.53 12.28
C GLU A 112 -22.20 6.66 10.77
N SER A 113 -23.02 5.96 9.99
CA SER A 113 -23.01 6.00 8.52
C SER A 113 -23.05 7.45 8.00
N GLY A 114 -22.03 7.85 7.23
CA GLY A 114 -21.95 9.18 6.62
C GLY A 114 -21.10 10.22 7.36
N GLN A 115 -20.52 9.89 8.52
CA GLN A 115 -19.58 10.80 9.19
C GLN A 115 -18.17 10.70 8.61
N ARG A 116 -17.61 11.86 8.25
CA ARG A 116 -16.26 12.02 7.73
C ARG A 116 -15.23 11.54 8.75
N ARG A 117 -14.52 10.43 8.46
CA ARG A 117 -13.45 9.92 9.34
C ARG A 117 -12.35 10.97 9.51
N ARG A 118 -11.80 11.05 10.72
CA ARG A 118 -10.54 11.73 10.96
C ARG A 118 -9.45 10.97 10.18
N GLY A 119 -8.77 11.65 9.26
CA GLY A 119 -7.74 11.00 8.43
C GLY A 119 -6.55 10.52 9.26
N SER A 120 -5.89 9.48 8.76
CA SER A 120 -4.69 8.87 9.34
C SER A 120 -3.68 8.52 8.25
N TRP A 121 -2.52 7.99 8.63
CA TRP A 121 -1.54 7.48 7.69
C TRP A 121 -2.08 6.32 6.83
N GLN A 122 -2.90 5.43 7.40
CA GLN A 122 -3.49 4.28 6.71
C GLN A 122 -4.70 4.64 5.85
N ALA A 123 -5.39 5.74 6.20
CA ALA A 123 -6.56 6.24 5.50
C ALA A 123 -6.48 7.77 5.42
N PRO A 124 -5.57 8.31 4.58
CA PRO A 124 -5.32 9.74 4.52
C PRO A 124 -6.52 10.46 3.90
N THR A 125 -6.99 11.50 4.59
CA THR A 125 -7.94 12.46 4.03
C THR A 125 -7.19 13.69 3.54
N ALA A 126 -7.80 14.46 2.63
CA ALA A 126 -7.21 15.73 2.16
C ALA A 126 -6.86 16.69 3.30
N GLU A 127 -7.69 16.76 4.35
CA GLU A 127 -7.42 17.59 5.53
C GLU A 127 -6.26 17.06 6.37
N PHE A 128 -6.15 15.74 6.53
CA PHE A 128 -5.01 15.13 7.20
C PHE A 128 -3.70 15.48 6.47
N LEU A 129 -3.67 15.29 5.15
CA LEU A 129 -2.52 15.59 4.30
C LEU A 129 -2.18 17.09 4.27
N ALA A 130 -3.19 17.96 4.28
CA ALA A 130 -3.00 19.42 4.35
C ALA A 130 -2.39 19.88 5.67
N ARG A 131 -2.59 19.15 6.77
CA ARG A 131 -2.02 19.47 8.09
C ARG A 131 -0.60 18.96 8.30
N LEU A 132 -0.11 18.08 7.43
CA LEU A 132 1.24 17.53 7.57
C LEU A 132 2.30 18.63 7.30
N PRO A 133 3.41 18.65 8.06
CA PRO A 133 4.49 19.59 7.82
C PRO A 133 5.04 19.50 6.38
N ARG A 134 5.46 20.65 5.83
CA ARG A 134 6.14 20.75 4.52
C ARG A 134 7.67 20.82 4.64
N ASP A 135 8.18 21.01 5.85
CA ASP A 135 9.60 20.84 6.14
C ASP A 135 9.92 19.35 6.37
N PRO A 136 10.93 18.77 5.69
CA PRO A 136 11.24 17.35 5.82
C PRO A 136 11.63 16.92 7.24
N ALA A 137 12.34 17.75 8.00
CA ALA A 137 12.74 17.41 9.36
C ALA A 137 11.53 17.41 10.30
N ALA A 138 10.67 18.43 10.22
CA ALA A 138 9.42 18.49 10.98
C ALA A 138 8.46 17.34 10.59
N LEU A 139 8.42 16.94 9.32
CA LEU A 139 7.59 15.82 8.87
C LEU A 139 8.12 14.49 9.39
N ARG A 140 9.44 14.30 9.44
CA ARG A 140 10.08 13.13 10.07
C ARG A 140 9.73 13.06 11.55
N ASP A 141 9.84 14.18 12.27
CA ASP A 141 9.51 14.24 13.70
C ASP A 141 8.03 13.92 13.93
N ARG A 142 7.16 14.38 13.02
CA ARG A 142 5.73 14.02 13.04
C ARG A 142 5.51 12.51 12.82
N LEU A 143 6.20 11.89 11.87
CA LEU A 143 6.10 10.44 11.60
C LEU A 143 6.55 9.62 12.81
N LEU A 144 7.64 10.02 13.47
CA LEU A 144 8.15 9.40 14.69
C LEU A 144 7.14 9.51 15.83
N ALA A 145 6.55 10.69 16.03
CA ALA A 145 5.54 10.93 17.06
C ALA A 145 4.24 10.14 16.84
N ASP A 146 3.82 9.98 15.57
CA ASP A 146 2.59 9.27 15.19
C ASP A 146 2.75 7.74 15.13
N SER A 147 3.98 7.23 15.26
CA SER A 147 4.26 5.80 15.29
C SER A 147 4.76 5.31 16.66
N PRO A 148 4.06 5.61 17.78
CA PRO A 148 4.52 5.19 19.10
C PRO A 148 4.25 3.70 19.28
N GLY A 149 5.29 2.86 19.21
CA GLY A 149 5.17 1.48 19.64
C GLY A 149 6.14 0.51 18.98
N ARG A 150 6.15 -0.72 19.51
CA ARG A 150 7.02 -1.80 19.03
C ARG A 150 6.66 -2.31 17.62
N TRP A 151 5.41 -2.08 17.20
CA TRP A 151 4.84 -2.59 15.96
C TRP A 151 4.48 -1.50 14.95
N ALA A 152 4.58 -0.22 15.35
CA ALA A 152 4.35 0.93 14.49
C ALA A 152 5.70 1.44 13.97
N SER A 153 5.94 1.30 12.66
CA SER A 153 7.14 1.81 12.01
C SER A 153 6.83 3.15 11.35
N PRO A 154 7.59 4.22 11.62
CA PRO A 154 7.47 5.50 10.91
C PRO A 154 7.56 5.33 9.39
N PHE A 155 8.43 4.44 8.92
CA PHE A 155 8.55 4.12 7.50
C PHE A 155 7.27 3.48 6.97
N SER A 156 6.76 2.44 7.64
CA SER A 156 5.53 1.76 7.21
C SER A 156 4.31 2.69 7.24
N SER A 157 4.19 3.59 8.22
CA SER A 157 3.12 4.59 8.27
C SER A 157 3.14 5.51 7.04
N ALA A 158 4.32 6.00 6.65
CA ALA A 158 4.42 6.82 5.44
C ALA A 158 4.07 6.02 4.17
N VAL A 159 4.56 4.77 4.08
CA VAL A 159 4.27 3.87 2.96
C VAL A 159 2.77 3.57 2.88
N ASP A 160 2.08 3.39 4.01
CA ASP A 160 0.63 3.21 4.04
C ASP A 160 -0.12 4.38 3.38
N ALA A 161 0.31 5.62 3.64
CA ALA A 161 -0.28 6.80 2.99
C ALA A 161 0.04 6.83 1.49
N LEU A 162 1.29 6.55 1.12
CA LEU A 162 1.75 6.55 -0.28
C LEU A 162 1.03 5.49 -1.13
N ARG A 163 0.77 4.31 -0.55
CA ARG A 163 0.06 3.19 -1.21
C ARG A 163 -1.33 3.58 -1.71
N THR A 164 -1.96 4.58 -1.08
CA THR A 164 -3.28 5.08 -1.52
C THR A 164 -3.22 5.89 -2.83
N CYS A 165 -2.04 6.35 -3.22
CA CYS A 165 -1.84 7.29 -4.34
C CYS A 165 -2.64 8.60 -4.22
N LEU A 166 -2.97 9.02 -2.99
CA LEU A 166 -3.70 10.27 -2.70
C LEU A 166 -2.79 11.39 -2.20
N VAL A 167 -1.56 11.07 -1.80
CA VAL A 167 -0.59 12.07 -1.33
C VAL A 167 -0.21 12.98 -2.49
N PRO A 168 -0.41 14.31 -2.41
CA PRO A 168 -0.05 15.25 -3.47
C PRO A 168 1.45 15.26 -3.76
N ALA A 169 1.83 15.57 -5.00
CA ALA A 169 3.21 15.55 -5.49
C ALA A 169 4.20 16.32 -4.60
N GLU A 170 3.84 17.54 -4.17
CA GLU A 170 4.66 18.35 -3.26
C GLU A 170 4.96 17.58 -1.96
N LEU A 171 3.92 17.02 -1.34
CA LEU A 171 4.05 16.29 -0.08
C LEU A 171 4.75 14.93 -0.26
N ARG A 172 4.62 14.27 -1.42
CA ARG A 172 5.41 13.06 -1.72
C ARG A 172 6.90 13.35 -1.69
N GLY A 173 7.35 14.44 -2.33
CA GLY A 173 8.76 14.85 -2.29
C GLY A 173 9.26 15.09 -0.86
N VAL A 174 8.48 15.81 -0.04
CA VAL A 174 8.80 16.06 1.37
C VAL A 174 8.86 14.75 2.17
N LEU A 175 7.92 13.81 1.94
CA LEU A 175 7.93 12.50 2.58
C LEU A 175 9.19 11.71 2.22
N TYR A 176 9.57 11.65 0.95
CA TYR A 176 10.78 10.93 0.53
C TYR A 176 12.03 11.50 1.22
N CYS A 177 12.16 12.83 1.27
CA CYS A 177 13.23 13.48 2.01
C CYS A 177 13.17 13.18 3.52
N ALA A 178 12.00 13.21 4.14
CA ALA A 178 11.82 12.87 5.56
C ALA A 178 12.21 11.42 5.85
N LEU A 179 11.83 10.48 4.97
CA LEU A 179 12.14 9.05 5.09
C LEU A 179 13.64 8.78 5.01
N THR A 180 14.39 9.47 4.14
CA THR A 180 15.86 9.31 4.09
C THR A 180 16.57 9.75 5.37
N GLY A 181 15.89 10.50 6.25
CA GLY A 181 16.42 10.88 7.55
C GLY A 181 16.08 9.91 8.69
N LEU A 182 15.38 8.80 8.41
CA LEU A 182 15.09 7.74 9.38
C LEU A 182 16.26 6.75 9.47
N ASP A 183 16.40 6.11 10.62
CA ASP A 183 17.39 5.07 10.82
C ASP A 183 17.10 3.84 9.94
N GLY A 184 18.16 3.22 9.41
CA GLY A 184 18.07 2.08 8.51
C GLY A 184 17.41 2.36 7.15
N VAL A 185 17.22 3.64 6.77
CA VAL A 185 16.74 4.00 5.42
C VAL A 185 17.89 4.44 4.52
N HIS A 186 17.96 3.86 3.33
CA HIS A 186 18.91 4.25 2.29
C HIS A 186 18.30 4.18 0.90
N VAL A 187 18.92 4.87 -0.06
CA VAL A 187 18.49 4.89 -1.45
C VAL A 187 19.26 3.82 -2.23
N GLU A 188 18.55 2.98 -2.98
CA GLU A 188 19.15 2.07 -3.96
C GLU A 188 18.78 2.54 -5.38
N PRO A 189 19.77 2.86 -6.24
CA PRO A 189 19.49 3.26 -7.60
C PRO A 189 19.14 2.06 -8.48
N GLU A 190 18.07 2.19 -9.27
CA GLU A 190 17.76 1.35 -10.44
C GLU A 190 17.32 -0.12 -10.25
N PRO A 191 16.59 -0.51 -9.19
CA PRO A 191 15.83 -1.76 -9.23
C PRO A 191 14.67 -1.70 -10.23
N THR A 192 14.34 -2.83 -10.84
CA THR A 192 13.09 -2.99 -11.59
C THR A 192 11.95 -3.47 -10.68
N ASP A 193 10.74 -2.96 -10.89
CA ASP A 193 9.53 -3.53 -10.29
C ASP A 193 9.18 -4.90 -10.92
N VAL A 194 8.08 -5.51 -10.46
CA VAL A 194 7.56 -6.80 -10.98
C VAL A 194 7.32 -6.77 -12.49
N ASP A 195 6.94 -5.61 -13.02
CA ASP A 195 6.61 -5.40 -14.42
C ASP A 195 7.84 -4.98 -15.26
N GLY A 196 9.04 -4.96 -14.67
CA GLY A 196 10.30 -4.63 -15.34
C GLY A 196 10.56 -3.12 -15.47
N ARG A 197 9.80 -2.27 -14.78
CA ARG A 197 9.94 -0.80 -14.82
C ARG A 197 11.05 -0.35 -13.90
N VAL A 198 11.93 0.52 -14.40
CA VAL A 198 13.01 1.08 -13.59
C VAL A 198 12.45 2.09 -12.60
N CYS A 199 12.58 1.79 -11.32
CA CYS A 199 12.15 2.65 -10.23
C CYS A 199 13.35 3.27 -9.50
N LEU A 200 13.11 4.32 -8.73
CA LEU A 200 13.98 4.64 -7.60
C LEU A 200 13.47 3.83 -6.39
N VAL A 201 14.37 3.28 -5.59
CA VAL A 201 13.97 2.52 -4.40
C VAL A 201 14.50 3.17 -3.12
N LEU A 202 13.58 3.42 -2.19
CA LEU A 202 13.92 3.70 -0.79
C LEU A 202 13.80 2.40 -0.01
N VAL A 203 14.92 1.95 0.53
CA VAL A 203 14.99 0.72 1.32
C VAL A 203 14.98 1.08 2.79
N HIS A 204 14.07 0.46 3.54
CA HIS A 204 14.12 0.43 4.98
C HIS A 204 14.57 -0.96 5.42
N ASP A 205 15.82 -1.06 5.86
CA ASP A 205 16.46 -2.28 6.32
C ASP A 205 16.56 -2.33 7.86
N ALA A 206 15.54 -1.81 8.54
CA ALA A 206 15.42 -1.89 9.99
C ALA A 206 14.11 -2.59 10.39
N GLY A 207 14.21 -3.56 11.30
CA GLY A 207 13.07 -4.34 11.80
C GLY A 207 13.08 -5.80 11.35
N ARG A 208 11.87 -6.39 11.26
CA ARG A 208 11.65 -7.82 10.93
C ARG A 208 11.67 -8.10 9.42
N THR A 209 11.36 -7.08 8.63
CA THR A 209 11.36 -7.12 7.17
C THR A 209 12.28 -6.03 6.63
N ARG A 210 12.86 -6.29 5.46
CA ARG A 210 13.49 -5.31 4.59
C ARG A 210 12.39 -4.89 3.64
N THR A 211 11.98 -3.63 3.72
CA THR A 211 10.93 -3.06 2.87
C THR A 211 11.57 -2.17 1.82
N GLU A 212 11.32 -2.49 0.56
CA GLU A 212 11.72 -1.68 -0.60
C GLU A 212 10.51 -0.90 -1.07
N LEU A 213 10.49 0.41 -0.86
CA LEU A 213 9.50 1.31 -1.45
C LEU A 213 9.96 1.68 -2.86
N MET A 214 9.19 1.29 -3.88
CA MET A 214 9.47 1.61 -5.28
C MET A 214 8.73 2.89 -5.69
N ILE A 215 9.45 3.81 -6.31
CA ILE A 215 8.97 5.13 -6.72
C ILE A 215 9.16 5.27 -8.24
N ASP A 216 8.10 5.65 -8.93
CA ASP A 216 8.19 6.00 -10.36
C ASP A 216 9.01 7.28 -10.52
N LYS A 217 10.07 7.24 -11.35
CA LYS A 217 10.96 8.40 -11.53
C LYS A 217 10.31 9.54 -12.30
N SER A 218 9.28 9.26 -13.10
CA SER A 218 8.66 10.23 -14.01
C SER A 218 7.72 11.21 -13.31
N ASP A 219 7.03 10.77 -12.25
CA ASP A 219 6.03 11.58 -11.54
C ASP A 219 6.13 11.46 -10.00
N GLY A 220 7.03 10.60 -9.50
CA GLY A 220 7.28 10.39 -8.08
C GLY A 220 6.14 9.65 -7.39
N GLN A 221 5.29 8.96 -8.14
CA GLN A 221 4.18 8.18 -7.60
C GLN A 221 4.68 6.87 -6.98
N PHE A 222 3.93 6.36 -6.00
CA PHE A 222 4.13 5.01 -5.48
C PHE A 222 3.97 3.99 -6.62
N ALA A 223 5.05 3.28 -6.94
CA ALA A 223 5.09 2.29 -8.01
C ALA A 223 4.97 0.86 -7.49
N GLY A 224 5.11 0.65 -6.18
CA GLY A 224 5.06 -0.67 -5.59
C GLY A 224 5.89 -0.77 -4.33
N GLU A 225 5.91 -1.95 -3.75
CA GLU A 225 6.77 -2.28 -2.62
C GLU A 225 7.17 -3.74 -2.64
N ARG A 226 8.29 -4.06 -1.99
CA ARG A 226 8.74 -5.44 -1.76
C ARG A 226 9.12 -5.64 -0.31
N ASP A 227 8.61 -6.71 0.30
CA ASP A 227 8.94 -7.10 1.67
C ASP A 227 9.67 -8.43 1.72
N THR A 228 10.89 -8.40 2.24
CA THR A 228 11.74 -9.59 2.42
C THR A 228 12.01 -9.82 3.90
N LEU A 229 11.94 -11.07 4.37
CA LEU A 229 12.24 -11.40 5.76
C LEU A 229 13.71 -11.11 6.11
N ARG A 230 13.95 -10.45 7.25
CA ARG A 230 15.30 -10.23 7.82
C ARG A 230 15.68 -11.22 8.92
N MET A 231 14.74 -12.08 9.28
CA MET A 231 14.91 -13.15 10.24
C MET A 231 13.90 -14.23 9.93
N ASP A 232 14.18 -15.45 10.38
CA ASP A 232 13.25 -16.55 10.19
C ASP A 232 11.87 -16.19 10.76
N SER A 233 10.84 -16.50 9.97
CA SER A 233 9.47 -16.30 10.41
C SER A 233 9.12 -17.31 11.50
N ARG A 234 8.13 -16.98 12.34
CA ARG A 234 7.62 -17.92 13.35
C ARG A 234 7.00 -19.17 12.75
N CYS A 235 6.66 -19.13 11.46
CA CYS A 235 6.01 -20.20 10.72
C CYS A 235 7.01 -21.03 9.89
N GLY A 236 8.31 -20.76 9.99
CA GLY A 236 9.37 -21.59 9.39
C GLY A 236 9.96 -21.07 8.08
N LEU A 237 9.46 -19.97 7.49
CA LEU A 237 10.14 -19.34 6.35
C LEU A 237 11.52 -18.81 6.76
N PRO A 238 12.59 -19.09 5.98
CA PRO A 238 13.92 -18.62 6.27
C PRO A 238 14.07 -17.11 6.02
N VAL A 239 15.05 -16.49 6.69
CA VAL A 239 15.57 -15.17 6.33
C VAL A 239 15.88 -15.08 4.82
N GLY A 240 15.59 -13.93 4.22
CA GLY A 240 15.74 -13.71 2.78
C GLY A 240 14.53 -14.12 1.94
N THR A 241 13.49 -14.70 2.55
CA THR A 241 12.26 -15.05 1.82
C THR A 241 11.46 -13.80 1.46
N LEU A 242 11.08 -13.67 0.19
CA LEU A 242 10.12 -12.69 -0.30
C LEU A 242 8.70 -13.04 0.18
N ILE A 243 8.06 -12.14 0.92
CA ILE A 243 6.73 -12.37 1.52
C ILE A 243 5.66 -11.39 1.04
N GLY A 244 6.03 -10.36 0.30
CA GLY A 244 5.10 -9.40 -0.24
C GLY A 244 5.74 -8.65 -1.41
N GLU A 245 4.99 -8.47 -2.48
CA GLU A 245 5.42 -7.62 -3.58
C GLU A 245 4.21 -6.99 -4.27
N THR A 246 4.33 -5.73 -4.69
CA THR A 246 3.29 -5.04 -5.45
C THR A 246 3.88 -4.26 -6.63
N SER A 247 3.09 -4.10 -7.68
CA SER A 247 3.28 -3.07 -8.71
C SER A 247 2.00 -2.23 -8.81
N VAL A 248 2.17 -0.91 -8.89
CA VAL A 248 1.09 0.06 -8.86
C VAL A 248 1.18 1.00 -10.05
N ARG A 249 0.01 1.25 -10.65
CA ARG A 249 -0.15 2.17 -11.78
C ARG A 249 -1.31 3.09 -11.49
N THR A 250 -1.18 4.34 -11.91
CA THR A 250 -2.25 5.32 -11.80
C THR A 250 -2.61 5.91 -13.15
N ALA A 251 -3.83 6.41 -13.27
CA ALA A 251 -4.32 7.16 -14.40
C ALA A 251 -5.51 8.03 -13.98
N VAL A 252 -5.93 8.95 -14.85
CA VAL A 252 -7.20 9.67 -14.71
C VAL A 252 -8.21 9.11 -15.72
N VAL A 253 -9.43 8.87 -15.26
CA VAL A 253 -10.56 8.39 -16.08
C VAL A 253 -11.80 9.25 -15.84
N ASP A 254 -12.70 9.29 -16.82
CA ASP A 254 -13.86 10.18 -16.77
C ASP A 254 -15.03 9.55 -16.01
N VAL A 255 -15.16 8.21 -16.04
CA VAL A 255 -16.32 7.51 -15.50
C VAL A 255 -15.93 6.48 -14.44
N LEU A 256 -16.78 6.35 -13.41
CA LEU A 256 -16.64 5.32 -12.39
C LEU A 256 -16.71 3.93 -13.04
N GLY A 257 -15.68 3.10 -12.83
CA GLY A 257 -15.58 1.77 -13.43
C GLY A 257 -14.92 1.74 -14.82
N GLU A 258 -14.55 2.89 -15.38
CA GLU A 258 -13.81 2.94 -16.65
C GLU A 258 -12.35 2.52 -16.45
N HIS A 259 -11.84 1.69 -17.37
CA HIS A 259 -10.43 1.33 -17.38
C HIS A 259 -9.65 2.30 -18.27
N PRO A 260 -8.40 2.67 -17.91
CA PRO A 260 -7.55 3.46 -18.78
C PRO A 260 -7.35 2.79 -20.14
N ARG A 261 -7.30 3.59 -21.20
CA ARG A 261 -7.00 3.10 -22.54
C ARG A 261 -5.52 2.71 -22.60
N SER A 262 -5.25 1.51 -23.13
CA SER A 262 -3.90 0.96 -23.36
C SER A 262 -3.15 1.69 -24.45
#